data_AF-A0A1H0VLR3-F1
#
_entry.id   AF-A0A1H0VLR3-F1
#
_cell.length_a   1.000
_cell.length_b   1.000
_cell.length_c   1.000
_cell.angle_alpha   90.00
_cell.angle_beta   90.00
_cell.angle_gamma   90.00
#
_symmetry.space_group_name_H-M   'P 1'
#
loop_
_entity.id
_entity.type
_entity.pdbx_description
1 polymer ?
#
loop_
_entity_poly.entity_id
_entity_poly.type
_entity_poly.pdbx_seq_one_letter_code
_entity_poly.pdbx_strand_id
1 'polypeptide(L)' 'MIHGNQRIVKHKIGLLNLAEELSNVSRACKIMGLSRDTFYRYKAAVEDGGVEALIDKNRRKPNVKNRVDELTEEAVVAY' A
#
# COMPACT_ATOMS: atom_id res chain seq x y z
N MET A 1 -16.21 5.38 -2.52
CA MET A 1 -15.71 5.60 -1.14
C MET A 1 -14.40 4.84 -0.93
N ILE A 2 -13.24 5.48 -1.14
CA ILE A 2 -11.91 4.90 -0.88
C ILE A 2 -11.42 5.43 0.47
N HIS A 3 -12.00 4.94 1.57
CA HIS A 3 -11.67 5.43 2.92
C HIS A 3 -10.54 4.64 3.62
N GLY A 4 -10.01 3.58 2.99
CA GLY A 4 -8.96 2.73 3.57
C GLY A 4 -7.53 3.25 3.39
N ASN A 5 -7.21 3.84 2.23
CA ASN A 5 -5.82 4.16 1.87
C ASN A 5 -5.22 5.26 2.75
N GLN A 6 -5.99 6.29 3.11
CA GLN A 6 -5.44 7.41 3.88
C GLN A 6 -4.99 7.02 5.30
N ARG A 7 -5.75 6.17 6.01
CA ARG A 7 -5.35 5.69 7.35
C ARG A 7 -4.12 4.79 7.29
N ILE A 8 -4.07 3.90 6.29
CA ILE A 8 -2.93 2.98 6.10
C ILE A 8 -1.67 3.79 5.77
N VAL A 9 -1.75 4.75 4.86
CA VAL A 9 -0.62 5.61 4.46
C VAL A 9 -0.12 6.43 5.65
N LYS A 10 -1.03 7.02 6.45
CA LYS A 10 -0.64 7.73 7.69
C LYS A 10 0.13 6.84 8.66
N HIS A 11 -0.26 5.58 8.84
CA HIS A 11 0.46 4.66 9.70
C HIS A 11 1.87 4.32 9.16
N LYS A 12 2.01 4.12 7.84
CA LYS A 12 3.31 3.88 7.20
C LYS A 12 4.25 5.09 7.34
N ILE A 13 3.75 6.30 7.09
CA ILE A 13 4.51 7.56 7.24
C ILE A 13 4.90 7.77 8.72
N GLY A 14 3.97 7.50 9.64
CA GLY A 14 4.22 7.61 11.07
C GLY A 14 5.43 6.79 11.53
N LEU A 15 5.68 5.62 10.93
CA LEU A 15 6.87 4.82 11.24
C LEU A 15 8.17 5.49 10.79
N LEU A 16 8.17 6.08 9.61
CA LEU A 16 9.36 6.76 9.08
C LEU A 16 9.70 7.99 9.92
N ASN A 17 8.68 8.80 10.23
CA ASN A 17 8.84 10.01 11.05
C ASN A 17 9.28 9.65 12.48
N LEU A 18 8.67 8.64 13.10
CA LEU A 18 9.04 8.23 14.46
C LEU A 18 10.50 7.72 14.52
N ALA A 19 10.96 7.03 13.47
CA ALA A 19 12.35 6.58 13.40
C ALA A 19 13.34 7.76 13.27
N GLU A 20 12.96 8.81 12.56
CA GLU A 20 13.72 10.05 12.41
C GLU A 20 13.77 10.82 13.73
N GLU A 21 12.63 11.09 14.36
CA GLU A 21 12.52 11.78 15.66
C GLU A 21 13.33 11.08 16.75
N LEU A 22 13.29 9.73 16.80
CA LEU A 22 14.03 8.96 17.79
C LEU A 22 15.49 8.70 17.40
N SER A 23 15.88 8.99 16.15
CA SER A 23 17.15 8.55 15.55
C SER A 23 17.44 7.05 15.81
N ASN A 24 16.38 6.23 15.90
CA ASN A 24 16.46 4.82 16.28
C ASN A 24 15.32 3.98 15.68
N VAL A 25 15.64 3.29 14.59
CA VAL A 25 14.71 2.42 13.84
C VAL A 25 14.17 1.28 14.70
N SER A 26 15.03 0.63 15.49
CA SER A 26 14.63 -0.53 16.29
C SER A 26 13.60 -0.15 17.36
N ARG A 27 13.76 1.02 18.00
CA ARG A 27 12.82 1.53 19.00
C ARG A 27 11.51 1.96 18.36
N ALA A 28 11.55 2.69 17.25
CA ALA A 28 10.35 3.08 16.50
C ALA A 28 9.52 1.86 16.07
N CYS A 29 10.18 0.84 15.50
CA CYS A 29 9.55 -0.42 15.10
C CYS A 29 8.88 -1.15 16.28
N LYS A 30 9.54 -1.21 17.44
CA LYS A 30 8.97 -1.81 18.66
C LYS A 30 7.72 -1.06 19.14
N ILE A 31 7.75 0.28 19.14
CA ILE A 31 6.61 1.11 19.57
C ILE A 31 5.41 0.92 18.63
N MET A 32 5.64 0.82 17.33
CA MET A 32 4.56 0.67 16.34
C MET A 32 4.12 -0.77 16.08
N GLY A 33 4.78 -1.76 16.69
CA GLY A 33 4.46 -3.17 16.47
C GLY A 33 4.79 -3.66 15.05
N LEU A 34 5.79 -3.07 14.40
CA LEU A 34 6.21 -3.40 13.04
C LEU A 34 7.60 -4.03 13.04
N SER A 35 7.89 -4.87 12.04
CA SER A 35 9.23 -5.42 11.86
C SER A 35 10.19 -4.37 11.28
N ARG A 36 11.49 -4.53 11.56
CA ARG A 36 12.55 -3.74 10.92
C ARG A 36 12.55 -3.90 9.40
N ASP A 37 12.16 -5.07 8.92
CA ASP A 37 12.01 -5.36 7.48
C ASP A 37 10.96 -4.45 6.83
N THR A 38 9.81 -4.27 7.49
CA THR A 38 8.74 -3.37 7.03
C THR A 38 9.23 -1.92 6.94
N PHE A 39 10.03 -1.47 7.89
CA PHE A 39 10.64 -0.13 7.84
C PHE A 39 11.47 0.06 6.56
N TYR A 40 12.40 -0.87 6.28
CA TYR A 40 13.26 -0.73 5.10
C TYR A 40 12.47 -0.83 3.78
N ARG A 41 11.41 -1.64 3.74
CA ARG A 41 10.50 -1.66 2.58
C ARG A 41 9.79 -0.33 2.35
N TYR A 42 9.33 0.33 3.41
CA TYR A 42 8.70 1.65 3.29
C TYR A 42 9.72 2.72 2.92
N LYS A 43 10.92 2.68 3.52
CA LYS A 43 12.01 3.59 3.18
C LYS A 43 12.38 3.49 1.70
N ALA A 44 12.61 2.27 1.21
CA ALA A 44 12.92 2.04 -0.20
C ALA A 44 11.80 2.51 -1.13
N ALA A 45 10.54 2.28 -0.77
CA ALA A 45 9.40 2.77 -1.56
C ALA A 45 9.37 4.31 -1.63
N VAL A 46 9.64 5.00 -0.52
CA VAL A 46 9.70 6.47 -0.49
C VAL A 46 10.90 7.01 -1.26
N GLU A 47 12.06 6.35 -1.21
CA GLU A 47 13.24 6.72 -1.99
C GLU A 47 13.01 6.56 -3.51
N ASP A 48 12.24 5.54 -3.93
CA ASP A 48 11.96 5.26 -5.35
C ASP A 48 10.83 6.13 -5.94
N GLY A 49 9.76 6.38 -5.16
CA GLY A 49 8.54 7.01 -5.69
C GLY A 49 7.84 7.98 -4.73
N GLY A 50 8.56 8.47 -3.73
CA GLY A 50 8.04 9.41 -2.74
C GLY A 50 6.91 8.82 -1.87
N VAL A 51 6.16 9.71 -1.21
CA VAL A 51 5.08 9.30 -0.30
C VAL A 51 3.94 8.58 -1.05
N GLU A 52 3.72 8.92 -2.32
CA GLU A 52 2.73 8.29 -3.19
C GLU A 52 3.00 6.78 -3.38
N ALA A 53 4.26 6.35 -3.33
CA ALA A 53 4.62 4.94 -3.42
C ALA A 53 4.15 4.10 -2.21
N LEU A 54 3.81 4.73 -1.09
CA LEU A 54 3.24 4.05 0.08
C LEU A 54 1.74 3.74 -0.07
N ILE A 55 1.07 4.33 -1.06
CA ILE A 55 -0.34 4.06 -1.35
C ILE A 55 -0.48 2.61 -1.81
N ASP A 56 -1.48 1.91 -1.26
CA ASP A 56 -1.73 0.52 -1.59
C ASP A 56 -2.16 0.40 -3.07
N LYS A 57 -1.29 -0.17 -3.91
CA LYS A 57 -1.63 -0.53 -5.29
C LYS A 57 -2.45 -1.81 -5.22
N ASN A 58 -3.73 -1.72 -5.60
CA ASN A 58 -4.65 -2.85 -5.56
C ASN A 58 -4.02 -4.10 -6.19
N ARG A 59 -3.82 -5.16 -5.40
CA ARG A 59 -3.15 -6.39 -5.82
C ARG A 59 -3.99 -7.20 -6.80
N ARG A 60 -5.30 -6.99 -6.83
CA ARG A 60 -6.20 -7.65 -7.79
C ARG A 60 -6.22 -6.87 -9.09
N LYS A 61 -5.36 -7.27 -10.03
CA LYS A 61 -5.52 -6.91 -11.44
C LYS A 61 -6.44 -7.96 -12.10
N PRO A 62 -7.40 -7.55 -12.94
CA PRO A 62 -8.16 -8.50 -13.75
C PRO A 62 -7.21 -9.37 -14.56
N ASN A 63 -7.41 -10.68 -14.52
CA ASN A 63 -6.69 -11.58 -15.40
C ASN A 63 -7.39 -11.57 -16.76
N VAL A 64 -6.74 -10.98 -17.77
CA VAL A 64 -7.30 -10.88 -19.13
C VAL A 64 -7.64 -12.26 -19.71
N LYS A 65 -6.93 -13.32 -19.29
CA LYS A 65 -7.23 -14.69 -19.73
C LYS A 65 -8.58 -15.22 -19.23
N ASN A 66 -9.13 -14.62 -18.16
CA ASN A 66 -10.43 -14.97 -17.61
C ASN A 66 -11.54 -14.07 -18.18
N ARG A 67 -11.26 -13.24 -19.19
CA ARG A 67 -12.27 -12.38 -19.81
C ARG A 67 -13.22 -13.28 -20.63
N VAL A 68 -14.52 -13.12 -20.38
CA VAL A 68 -15.57 -13.74 -21.20
C VAL A 68 -15.62 -13.07 -22.58
N ASP A 69 -16.27 -13.70 -23.55
CA ASP A 69 -16.47 -13.07 -24.85
C ASP A 69 -17.36 -11.83 -24.73
N GLU A 70 -17.20 -10.90 -25.69
CA GLU A 70 -17.86 -9.60 -25.69
C GLU A 70 -19.38 -9.70 -25.71
N LEU A 71 -19.95 -10.69 -26.43
CA LEU A 71 -21.40 -10.89 -26.49
C LEU A 71 -21.96 -11.34 -25.13
N THR A 72 -21.25 -12.24 -24.45
CA THR A 72 -21.60 -12.66 -23.09
C THR A 72 -21.47 -11.50 -22.09
N GLU A 73 -20.43 -10.68 -22.21
CA GLU A 73 -20.23 -9.48 -21.36
C GLU A 73 -21.39 -8.48 -21.56
N GLU A 74 -21.74 -8.16 -22.80
CA GLU A 74 -22.84 -7.26 -23.16
C GLU A 74 -24.19 -7.76 -22.65
N ALA A 75 -24.49 -9.05 -22.82
CA ALA A 75 -25.73 -9.65 -22.35
C ALA A 75 -25.91 -9.56 -20.83
N VAL A 76 -24.82 -9.72 -20.06
CA VAL A 76 -24.84 -9.59 -18.60
C VAL A 76 -24.98 -8.15 -18.14
N VAL A 77 -24.34 -7.19 -18.83
CA VAL A 77 -24.43 -5.76 -18.50
C VAL A 77 -25.82 -5.19 -18.80
N ALA A 78 -26.51 -5.72 -19.81
CA ALA A 78 -27.84 -5.28 -20.21
C ALA A 78 -28.99 -5.79 -19.29
N TYR A 79 -28.72 -6.74 -18.40
CA TYR A 79 -29.67 -7.29 -17.43
C TYR A 79 -29.64 -6.51 -16.10
#